data_AF-A0A7Y6DMG6-F1
#
_entry.id   AF-A0A7Y6DMG6-F1
#
_cell.length_a   1.000
_cell.length_b   1.000
_cell.length_c   1.000
_cell.angle_alpha   90.00
_cell.angle_beta   90.00
_cell.angle_gamma   90.00
#
_symmetry.space_group_name_H-M   'P 1'
#
loop_
_entity.id
_entity.type
_entity.pdbx_description
1 polymer ?
#
loop_
_entity_poly.entity_id
_entity_poly.type
_entity_poly.pdbx_seq_one_letter_code
_entity_poly.pdbx_strand_id
1 'polypeptide(L)' 'MDDLRGSANERLARLDSVVAGGETSEEWLIRQLRAALLELSELEPVVDAEQDRREDY' A
#
# COMPACT_ATOMS: atom_id res chain seq x y z
N MET A 1 -6.32 -15.91 6.85
CA MET A 1 -5.83 -14.56 7.21
C MET A 1 -6.47 -13.56 6.26
N ASP A 2 -7.23 -12.62 6.80
CA ASP A 2 -7.86 -11.55 6.02
C ASP A 2 -6.80 -10.63 5.38
N ASP A 3 -7.14 -10.01 4.26
CA ASP A 3 -6.27 -9.01 3.61
C ASP A 3 -6.29 -7.67 4.36
N LEU A 4 -5.23 -6.88 4.17
CA LEU A 4 -5.15 -5.52 4.71
C LEU A 4 -6.15 -4.62 3.99
N ARG A 5 -7.06 -4.00 4.74
CA ARG A 5 -8.12 -3.13 4.22
C ARG A 5 -8.20 -1.84 5.03
N GLY A 6 -8.74 -0.80 4.39
CA GLY A 6 -8.92 0.53 4.98
C GLY A 6 -7.88 1.52 4.45
N SER A 7 -7.76 2.66 5.13
CA SER A 7 -6.75 3.67 4.86
C SER A 7 -5.33 3.13 5.01
N ALA A 8 -4.33 3.81 4.42
CA ALA A 8 -2.93 3.40 4.53
C ALA A 8 -2.48 3.19 5.99
N ASN A 9 -2.89 4.07 6.90
CA ASN A 9 -2.57 3.98 8.32
C ASN A 9 -3.22 2.76 9.00
N GLU A 10 -4.47 2.44 8.67
CA GLU A 10 -5.14 1.25 9.20
C GLU A 10 -4.50 -0.05 8.72
N ARG A 11 -4.06 -0.08 7.45
CA ARG A 11 -3.34 -1.23 6.89
C ARG A 11 -1.98 -1.43 7.54
N LEU A 12 -1.23 -0.35 7.78
CA LEU A 12 0.06 -0.39 8.49
C LEU A 12 -0.11 -0.90 9.92
N ALA A 13 -1.06 -0.35 10.68
CA ALA A 13 -1.32 -0.79 12.05
C ALA A 13 -1.73 -2.27 12.13
N ARG A 14 -2.52 -2.75 11.16
CA ARG A 14 -2.85 -4.18 11.04
C ARG A 14 -1.65 -5.03 10.65
N LEU A 15 -0.82 -4.59 9.71
CA LEU A 15 0.40 -5.30 9.33
C LEU A 15 1.31 -5.49 10.55
N ASP A 16 1.57 -4.42 11.31
CA ASP A 16 2.41 -4.46 12.51
C ASP A 16 1.84 -5.42 13.57
N SER A 17 0.52 -5.40 13.79
CA SER A 17 -0.15 -6.31 14.71
C SER A 17 0.00 -7.78 14.30
N VAL A 18 -0.10 -8.08 12.99
CA VAL A 18 -0.04 -9.45 12.48
C VAL A 18 1.40 -9.96 12.47
N VAL A 19 2.37 -9.12 12.10
CA VAL A 19 3.80 -9.43 12.16
C VAL A 19 4.26 -9.67 13.60
N ALA A 20 3.82 -8.84 14.55
CA ALA A 20 4.13 -9.01 15.97
C ALA A 20 3.52 -10.30 16.55
N GLY A 21 2.39 -10.75 16.01
CA GLY A 21 1.76 -12.02 16.39
C GLY A 21 2.47 -13.26 15.86
N GLY A 22 3.39 -13.11 14.89
CA GLY A 22 4.11 -14.23 14.28
C GLY A 22 3.23 -15.14 13.40
N GLU A 23 2.03 -14.70 13.04
CA GLU A 23 1.05 -15.48 12.30
C GLU A 23 1.16 -15.34 10.77
N THR A 24 2.14 -14.58 10.26
CA THR A 24 2.28 -14.29 8.83
C THR A 24 3.00 -15.39 8.06
N SER A 25 2.43 -15.83 6.93
CA SER A 25 3.16 -16.59 5.92
C SER A 25 3.80 -15.68 4.87
N GLU A 26 4.89 -16.15 4.24
CA GLU A 26 5.57 -15.44 3.15
C GLU A 26 4.61 -15.15 1.97
N GLU A 27 3.81 -16.14 1.58
CA GLU A 27 2.82 -15.98 0.50
C GLU A 27 1.80 -14.87 0.79
N TRP A 28 1.37 -14.73 2.04
CA TRP A 28 0.44 -13.67 2.43
C TRP A 28 1.11 -12.29 2.35
N LEU A 29 2.36 -12.17 2.81
CA LEU A 29 3.14 -10.92 2.72
C LEU A 29 3.35 -10.49 1.27
N ILE A 30 3.73 -11.44 0.39
CA ILE A 30 3.89 -11.18 -1.04
C ILE A 30 2.57 -10.70 -1.65
N ARG A 31 1.43 -11.27 -1.26
CA ARG A 31 0.12 -10.83 -1.73
C ARG A 31 -0.20 -9.40 -1.29
N GLN A 32 0.06 -9.04 -0.04
CA GLN A 32 -0.17 -7.67 0.45
C GLN A 32 0.74 -6.66 -0.27
N LEU A 33 2.01 -7.01 -0.50
CA LEU A 33 2.95 -6.15 -1.23
C LEU A 33 2.49 -5.90 -2.66
N ARG A 34 2.05 -6.95 -3.37
CA ARG A 34 1.51 -6.80 -4.73
C ARG A 34 0.30 -5.88 -4.78
N ALA A 35 -0.62 -6.01 -3.80
CA ALA A 35 -1.78 -5.13 -3.72
C ALA A 35 -1.39 -3.66 -3.49
N ALA A 36 -0.45 -3.41 -2.58
CA ALA A 36 0.03 -2.06 -2.30
C ALA A 36 0.74 -1.42 -3.51
N LEU A 37 1.56 -2.19 -4.24
CA LEU A 37 2.21 -1.70 -5.45
C LEU A 37 1.23 -1.44 -6.59
N LEU A 38 0.18 -2.26 -6.72
CA LEU A 38 -0.88 -2.02 -7.70
C LEU A 38 -1.61 -0.71 -7.42
N GLU A 39 -2.05 -0.49 -6.17
CA GLU A 39 -2.67 0.78 -5.78
C GLU A 39 -1.75 1.99 -6.00
N LEU A 40 -0.44 1.84 -5.75
CA LEU A 40 0.53 2.90 -6.00
C LEU A 40 0.64 3.22 -7.50
N SER A 41 0.68 2.20 -8.35
CA SER A 41 0.74 2.38 -9.82
C SER A 41 -0.51 3.04 -10.39
N GLU A 42 -1.66 2.91 -9.72
CA GLU A 42 -2.90 3.61 -10.09
C GLU A 42 -2.85 5.10 -9.68
N LEU A 43 -2.04 5.46 -8.69
CA LEU A 43 -1.85 6.83 -8.21
C LEU A 43 -0.72 7.59 -8.93
N GLU A 44 0.31 6.90 -9.42
CA GLU A 44 1.40 7.49 -10.23
C GLU A 44 0.92 8.40 -11.38
N PRO A 45 -0.07 8.04 -12.22
CA PRO A 45 -0.55 8.93 -13.30
C PRO A 45 -1.18 10.24 -12.81
N VAL A 46 -1.55 10.35 -11.52
CA VAL A 46 -2.10 11.58 -10.92
C VAL A 46 -1.00 12.47 -10.34
N VAL A 47 0.11 11.90 -9.89
CA VAL A 47 1.23 12.66 -9.29
C VAL A 47 2.04 13.36 -10.39
N ASP A 48 2.33 12.67 -11.49
CA ASP A 48 3.09 13.25 -12.61
C ASP A 48 2.33 14.44 -13.24
N ALA A 49 1.00 14.31 -13.41
CA ALA A 49 0.17 15.37 -13.98
C ALA A 49 0.10 16.65 -13.13
N GLU A 50 0.18 16.55 -11.80
CA GLU A 50 0.21 17.73 -10.92
C GLU A 50 1.61 18.27 -10.64
N GLN A 51 2.65 17.48 -10.88
CA GLN A 51 4.03 17.99 -10.92
C GLN A 51 4.24 18.84 -12.17
N ASP A 52 3.84 18.38 -13.36
CA ASP A 52 3.92 19.16 -14.60
C ASP A 52 3.18 20.51 -14.47
N ARG A 53 2.01 20.52 -13.83
CA ARG A 53 1.22 21.75 -13.62
C ARG A 53 1.86 22.76 -12.66
N ARG A 54 2.69 22.29 -11.72
CA ARG A 54 3.40 23.14 -10.76
C ARG A 54 4.66 23.76 -11.34
N GLU A 55 5.25 23.16 -12.36
CA GLU A 55 6.44 23.68 -13.03
C GLU A 55 6.11 24.77 -14.08
N ASP A 56 4.84 24.84 -14.52
CA ASP A 56 4.32 25.83 -15.47
C ASP A 56 3.86 27.16 -14.85
N TYR A 57 4.03 27.38 -13.53
CA TYR A 57 3.58 28.60 -12.81
C TYR A 57 4.73 29.28 -12.04
#